data_AF-A0A939Y4N3-F1
#
_entry.id   AF-A0A939Y4N3-F1
#
_cell.length_a   1.000
_cell.length_b   1.000
_cell.length_c   1.000
_cell.angle_alpha   90.00
_cell.angle_beta   90.00
_cell.angle_gamma   90.00
#
_symmetry.space_group_name_H-M   'P 1'
#
loop_
_entity.id
_entity.type
_entity.pdbx_description
1 polymer ?
#
loop_
_entity_poly.entity_id
_entity_poly.type
_entity_poly.pdbx_seq_one_letter_code
_entity_poly.pdbx_strand_id
1 'polypeptide(L)'
;MIQIIYATDAGREIAQRLLKEIPESHLLPVKAFASNIFSRNEALIFVGAMGICVRTIAPFVKNKVSDPAVICVNSAGNYVVSVLSGHVGGANKLTRRVARILGCEPVITTESDNDGLWGLDTLAPHFGWQEEHRDGRMNHIIFHFVGGKPTVLKLDVRGGRGVDYMKRTCPAHVQYFDTEVQQDPDSLLLAVSPFWNPTIQKFSKSVLYRPPVLHLGLGCVRECPAGELPRKVRDLLHEHNLSEKSIATIDTVPQKADELLVKSLLMAFPWAQLVIHEEEENAACISEACAATYGPLLMEKKELDDVCEVSVSISREAQLGGHVEYVGGGAGDPDLVTVRGMRFLQQADLILYPSDAVSERLTHYAKKGCTVRAAENMKPQERLQLMQEYYKRGLQVVRLVVGEPTQSSEFQQEQPLLDKENMRYHVTPGVEVNS
;
A
#
# COMPACT_ATOMS: atom_id res chain seq x y z
N MET A 1 7.61 1.24 -22.83
CA MET A 1 8.94 1.06 -23.48
C MET A 1 9.84 2.26 -23.20
N ILE A 2 11.13 2.03 -22.93
CA ILE A 2 12.11 3.09 -22.61
C ILE A 2 13.09 3.26 -23.77
N GLN A 3 13.36 4.50 -24.19
CA GLN A 3 14.36 4.81 -25.22
C GLN A 3 15.55 5.57 -24.60
N ILE A 4 16.77 5.06 -24.78
CA ILE A 4 18.00 5.76 -24.42
C ILE A 4 18.57 6.42 -25.68
N ILE A 5 18.65 7.75 -25.65
CA ILE A 5 18.99 8.59 -26.79
C ILE A 5 20.36 9.22 -26.56
N TYR A 6 21.33 8.97 -27.43
CA TYR A 6 22.68 9.51 -27.27
C TYR A 6 23.08 10.41 -28.45
N ALA A 7 23.86 11.45 -28.16
CA ALA A 7 24.27 12.44 -29.15
C ALA A 7 25.74 12.32 -29.60
N THR A 8 26.58 11.63 -28.84
CA THR A 8 28.04 11.52 -29.07
C THR A 8 28.52 10.12 -28.74
N ASP A 9 29.73 9.75 -29.18
CA ASP A 9 30.35 8.46 -28.85
C ASP A 9 30.63 8.31 -27.35
N ALA A 10 31.09 9.38 -26.69
CA ALA A 10 31.23 9.39 -25.22
C ALA A 10 29.87 9.17 -24.53
N GLY A 11 28.80 9.79 -25.04
CA GLY A 11 27.45 9.54 -24.55
C GLY A 11 26.95 8.12 -24.85
N ARG A 12 27.45 7.47 -25.91
CA ARG A 12 27.11 6.09 -26.27
C ARG A 12 27.61 5.10 -25.22
N GLU A 13 28.77 5.32 -24.62
CA GLU A 13 29.30 4.45 -23.56
C GLU A 13 28.40 4.46 -22.33
N ILE A 14 27.99 5.66 -21.87
CA ILE A 14 27.02 5.82 -20.77
C ILE A 14 25.69 5.16 -21.15
N ALA A 15 25.22 5.37 -22.39
CA ALA A 15 23.99 4.77 -22.88
C ALA A 15 24.06 3.23 -22.90
N GLN A 16 25.20 2.64 -23.26
CA GLN A 16 25.42 1.20 -23.22
C GLN A 16 25.45 0.64 -21.79
N ARG A 17 26.02 1.38 -20.83
CA ARG A 17 25.93 1.02 -19.41
C ARG A 17 24.47 0.99 -18.95
N LEU A 18 23.69 2.01 -19.29
CA LEU A 18 22.27 2.07 -18.96
C LEU A 18 21.47 0.94 -19.62
N LEU A 19 21.77 0.59 -20.88
CA LEU A 19 21.11 -0.51 -21.58
C LEU A 19 21.28 -1.85 -20.84
N LYS A 20 22.45 -2.11 -20.25
CA LYS A 20 22.73 -3.35 -19.49
C LYS A 20 21.89 -3.44 -18.22
N GLU A 21 21.65 -2.31 -17.55
CA GLU A 21 20.94 -2.23 -16.27
C GLU A 21 19.42 -1.97 -16.43
N ILE A 22 18.99 -1.65 -17.65
CA ILE A 22 17.60 -1.38 -18.03
C ILE A 22 17.28 -2.24 -19.27
N PRO A 23 17.07 -3.56 -19.12
CA PRO A 23 16.90 -4.49 -20.23
C PRO A 23 15.70 -4.17 -21.14
N GLU A 24 14.68 -3.50 -20.60
CA GLU A 24 13.49 -3.05 -21.33
C GLU A 24 13.74 -1.82 -22.24
N SER A 25 14.97 -1.30 -22.24
CA SER A 25 15.34 -0.09 -22.98
C SER A 25 16.00 -0.39 -24.34
N HIS A 26 15.95 0.59 -25.24
CA HIS A 26 16.57 0.51 -26.55
C HIS A 26 17.48 1.71 -26.82
N LEU A 27 18.59 1.50 -27.51
CA LEU A 27 19.50 2.58 -27.92
C LEU A 27 19.02 3.24 -29.21
N LEU A 28 19.05 4.57 -29.23
CA LEU A 28 18.75 5.37 -30.42
C LEU A 28 19.76 6.52 -30.55
N PRO A 29 20.45 6.67 -31.69
CA PRO A 29 21.18 7.90 -31.97
C PRO A 29 20.19 9.07 -32.07
N VAL A 30 20.53 10.23 -31.50
CA VAL A 30 19.63 11.42 -31.52
C VAL A 30 19.21 11.84 -32.94
N LYS A 31 20.05 11.58 -33.95
CA LYS A 31 19.76 11.85 -35.37
C LYS A 31 18.60 11.01 -35.92
N ALA A 32 18.30 9.87 -35.31
CA ALA A 32 17.20 8.99 -35.68
C ALA A 32 15.92 9.29 -34.87
N PHE A 33 15.94 10.34 -34.04
CA PHE A 33 14.77 10.73 -33.26
C PHE A 33 13.66 11.28 -34.16
N ALA A 34 12.44 10.80 -33.95
CA ALA A 34 11.24 11.21 -34.68
C ALA A 34 10.02 11.28 -33.76
N SER A 35 8.93 11.88 -34.23
CA SER A 35 7.72 12.14 -33.44
C SER A 35 7.09 10.88 -32.84
N ASN A 36 7.18 9.75 -33.56
CA ASN A 36 6.68 8.46 -33.09
C ASN A 36 7.48 7.92 -31.89
N ILE A 37 8.77 8.23 -31.77
CA ILE A 37 9.59 7.85 -30.61
C ILE A 37 9.09 8.60 -29.37
N PHE A 38 8.72 9.87 -29.53
CA PHE A 38 8.15 10.65 -28.43
C PHE A 38 6.79 10.10 -27.96
N SER A 39 5.89 9.76 -28.89
CA SER A 39 4.52 9.37 -28.54
C SER A 39 4.32 7.90 -28.17
N ARG A 40 5.22 6.99 -28.56
CA ARG A 40 5.08 5.54 -28.31
C ARG A 40 5.90 4.99 -27.14
N ASN A 41 6.77 5.83 -26.55
CA ASN A 41 7.56 5.42 -25.40
C ASN A 41 6.95 5.99 -24.13
N GLU A 42 7.13 5.27 -23.02
CA GLU A 42 6.77 5.75 -21.69
C GLU A 42 7.84 6.69 -21.15
N ALA A 43 9.09 6.48 -21.55
CA ALA A 43 10.22 7.27 -21.08
C ALA A 43 11.34 7.42 -22.12
N LEU A 44 11.99 8.59 -22.08
CA LEU A 44 13.13 8.97 -22.91
C LEU A 44 14.30 9.39 -22.01
N ILE A 45 15.44 8.73 -22.16
CA ILE A 45 16.68 9.01 -21.43
C ILE A 45 17.68 9.62 -22.40
N PHE A 46 17.85 10.94 -22.36
CA PHE A 46 18.86 11.61 -23.18
C PHE A 46 20.22 11.55 -22.52
N VAL A 47 21.26 11.21 -23.27
CA VAL A 47 22.65 11.24 -22.85
C VAL A 47 23.40 12.24 -23.71
N GLY A 48 23.72 13.39 -23.13
CA GLY A 48 24.36 14.50 -23.83
C GLY A 48 24.05 15.87 -23.22
N ALA A 49 24.18 16.91 -24.03
CA ALA A 49 23.86 18.27 -23.59
C ALA A 49 22.35 18.48 -23.43
N MET A 50 21.94 19.10 -22.32
CA MET A 50 20.54 19.44 -22.03
C MET A 50 19.85 20.19 -23.19
N GLY A 51 20.56 21.12 -23.83
CA GLY A 51 20.01 21.88 -24.96
C GLY A 51 19.63 21.00 -26.16
N ILE A 52 20.30 19.85 -26.36
CA ILE A 52 19.91 18.88 -27.40
C ILE A 52 18.60 18.21 -26.97
N CYS A 53 18.55 17.69 -25.74
CA CYS A 53 17.34 17.07 -25.18
C CYS A 53 16.11 17.98 -25.36
N VAL A 54 16.17 19.21 -24.85
CA VAL A 54 15.05 20.16 -24.88
C VAL A 54 14.63 20.51 -26.31
N ARG A 55 15.58 20.85 -27.20
CA ARG A 55 15.23 21.20 -28.59
C ARG A 55 14.67 20.02 -29.37
N THR A 56 15.14 18.80 -29.11
CA THR A 56 14.65 17.60 -29.76
C THR A 56 13.19 17.30 -29.39
N ILE A 57 12.81 17.51 -28.12
CA ILE A 57 11.43 17.22 -27.68
C ILE A 57 10.46 18.38 -27.88
N ALA A 58 10.94 19.64 -27.89
CA ALA A 58 10.09 20.83 -27.86
C ALA A 58 8.93 20.86 -28.89
N PRO A 59 9.09 20.40 -30.15
CA PRO A 59 7.99 20.37 -31.12
C PRO A 59 6.86 19.40 -30.78
N PHE A 60 7.05 18.47 -29.83
CA PHE A 60 6.14 17.37 -29.54
C PHE A 60 5.48 17.47 -28.16
N VAL A 61 5.95 18.37 -27.29
CA VAL A 61 5.45 18.57 -25.93
C VAL A 61 3.99 19.06 -25.98
N LYS A 62 3.11 18.42 -25.23
CA LYS A 62 1.68 18.78 -25.12
C LYS A 62 1.28 19.04 -23.68
N ASN A 63 1.34 18.03 -22.82
CA ASN A 63 0.96 18.17 -21.41
C ASN A 63 1.55 17.03 -20.54
N LYS A 64 1.66 17.32 -19.23
CA LYS A 64 2.24 16.43 -18.20
C LYS A 64 1.56 15.06 -18.01
N VAL A 65 0.38 14.85 -18.58
CA VAL A 65 -0.41 13.61 -18.43
C VAL A 65 -0.17 12.66 -19.60
N SER A 66 -0.09 13.20 -20.82
CA SER A 66 0.11 12.40 -22.04
C SER A 66 1.57 12.28 -22.47
N ASP A 67 2.43 13.22 -22.07
CA ASP A 67 3.81 13.27 -22.52
C ASP A 67 4.69 12.25 -21.75
N PRO A 68 5.65 11.59 -22.42
CA PRO A 68 6.53 10.63 -21.78
C PRO A 68 7.38 11.27 -20.67
N ALA A 69 7.87 10.45 -19.74
CA ALA A 69 8.95 10.87 -18.86
C ALA A 69 10.18 11.24 -19.70
N VAL A 70 10.73 12.43 -19.50
CA VAL A 70 12.01 12.79 -20.13
C VAL A 70 13.03 13.16 -19.07
N ILE A 71 14.19 12.52 -19.14
CA ILE A 71 15.35 12.83 -18.30
C ILE A 71 16.57 13.08 -19.18
N CYS A 72 17.55 13.83 -18.66
CA CYS A 72 18.80 14.09 -19.34
C CYS A 72 20.00 13.82 -18.44
N VAL A 73 20.86 12.91 -18.85
CA VAL A 73 22.18 12.62 -18.27
C VAL A 73 23.21 13.46 -19.01
N ASN A 74 24.04 14.20 -18.29
CA ASN A 74 25.11 14.96 -18.92
C ASN A 74 26.20 14.04 -19.51
N SER A 75 26.98 14.52 -20.47
CA SER A 75 27.99 13.70 -21.17
C SER A 75 29.09 13.13 -20.26
N ALA A 76 29.31 13.72 -19.08
CA ALA A 76 30.27 13.21 -18.09
C ALA A 76 29.66 12.14 -17.16
N GLY A 77 28.34 11.94 -17.19
CA GLY A 77 27.64 10.99 -16.32
C GLY A 77 27.58 11.42 -14.85
N ASN A 78 27.81 12.70 -14.54
CA ASN A 78 27.83 13.24 -13.17
C ASN A 78 26.45 13.68 -12.67
N TYR A 79 25.54 14.00 -13.58
CA TYR A 79 24.21 14.49 -13.24
C TYR A 79 23.16 13.82 -14.11
N VAL A 80 22.00 13.56 -13.53
CA VAL A 80 20.77 13.23 -14.25
C VAL A 80 19.67 14.20 -13.83
N VAL A 81 19.05 14.84 -14.81
CA VAL A 81 18.09 15.91 -14.59
C VAL A 81 16.71 15.48 -15.06
N SER A 82 15.69 15.68 -14.23
CA SER A 82 14.29 15.51 -14.63
C SER A 82 13.87 16.68 -15.53
N VAL A 83 13.42 16.40 -16.76
CA VAL A 83 13.15 17.41 -17.79
C VAL A 83 11.67 17.62 -18.04
N LEU A 84 10.91 16.53 -18.25
CA LEU A 84 9.49 16.57 -18.60
C LEU A 84 8.74 15.45 -17.89
N SER A 85 7.48 15.72 -17.53
CA SER A 85 6.58 14.76 -16.88
C SER A 85 7.16 14.15 -15.59
N GLY A 86 7.63 15.04 -14.71
CA GLY A 86 8.31 14.73 -13.43
C GLY A 86 7.57 13.76 -12.52
N HIS A 87 6.41 14.19 -12.01
CA HIS A 87 5.68 13.48 -10.95
C HIS A 87 4.82 12.33 -11.52
N VAL A 88 3.67 12.64 -12.13
CA VAL A 88 2.75 11.64 -12.73
C VAL A 88 3.41 10.80 -13.81
N GLY A 89 4.12 11.44 -14.74
CA GLY A 89 4.76 10.72 -15.85
C GLY A 89 6.00 9.92 -15.44
N GLY A 90 6.46 10.04 -14.19
CA GLY A 90 7.50 9.18 -13.63
C GLY A 90 8.95 9.61 -13.90
N ALA A 91 9.20 10.78 -14.50
CA ALA A 91 10.57 11.23 -14.77
C ALA A 91 11.40 11.43 -13.49
N ASN A 92 10.79 11.82 -12.37
CA ASN A 92 11.50 11.95 -11.09
C ASN A 92 11.95 10.59 -10.56
N LYS A 93 11.07 9.57 -10.63
CA LYS A 93 11.41 8.19 -10.26
C LYS A 93 12.52 7.65 -11.16
N LEU A 94 12.43 7.90 -12.46
CA LEU A 94 13.43 7.48 -13.43
C LEU A 94 14.78 8.18 -13.20
N THR A 95 14.77 9.49 -12.90
CA THR A 95 15.94 10.28 -12.54
C THR A 95 16.67 9.65 -11.36
N ARG A 96 15.96 9.33 -10.26
CA ARG A 96 16.56 8.65 -9.09
C ARG A 96 17.07 7.24 -9.42
N ARG A 97 16.36 6.47 -10.26
CA ARG A 97 16.81 5.13 -10.71
C ARG A 97 18.12 5.23 -11.50
N VAL A 98 18.17 6.12 -12.49
CA VAL A 98 19.35 6.32 -13.35
C VAL A 98 20.54 6.88 -12.57
N ALA A 99 20.28 7.80 -11.62
CA ALA A 99 21.30 8.30 -10.70
C ALA A 99 22.00 7.17 -9.95
N ARG A 100 21.22 6.23 -9.36
CA ARG A 100 21.76 5.06 -8.64
C ARG A 100 22.55 4.13 -9.55
N ILE A 101 22.08 3.89 -10.78
CA ILE A 101 22.77 3.04 -11.76
C ILE A 101 24.13 3.64 -12.14
N LEU A 102 24.20 4.96 -12.32
CA LEU A 102 25.42 5.63 -12.77
C LEU A 102 26.33 6.05 -11.61
N GLY A 103 25.83 6.06 -10.37
CA GLY A 103 26.52 6.63 -9.21
C GLY A 103 26.61 8.15 -9.30
N CYS A 104 25.59 8.81 -9.84
CA CYS A 104 25.59 10.23 -10.13
C CYS A 104 24.48 11.00 -9.40
N GLU A 105 24.52 12.34 -9.46
CA GLU A 105 23.61 13.19 -8.68
C GLU A 105 22.27 13.40 -9.41
N PRO A 106 21.12 13.11 -8.77
CA PRO A 106 19.80 13.43 -9.32
C PRO A 106 19.42 14.90 -9.11
N VAL A 107 18.98 15.57 -10.18
CA VAL A 107 18.49 16.96 -10.13
C VAL A 107 16.99 16.97 -10.43
N ILE A 108 16.18 17.21 -9.40
CA ILE A 108 14.71 17.25 -9.45
C ILE A 108 14.25 18.59 -8.86
N THR A 109 13.47 19.36 -9.62
CA THR A 109 13.09 20.75 -9.25
C THR A 109 11.59 20.97 -9.09
N THR A 110 10.77 19.92 -9.19
CA THR A 110 9.31 20.04 -9.10
C THR A 110 8.84 20.29 -7.67
N GLU A 111 8.02 21.32 -7.47
CA GLU A 111 7.42 21.70 -6.16
C GLU A 111 6.57 20.60 -5.53
N SER A 112 5.93 19.75 -6.33
CA SER A 112 5.18 18.57 -5.86
C SER A 112 6.08 17.48 -5.23
N ASP A 113 7.40 17.58 -5.40
CA ASP A 113 8.41 16.71 -4.77
C ASP A 113 9.10 17.43 -3.59
N ASN A 114 8.50 18.48 -3.00
CA ASN A 114 8.97 19.03 -1.73
C ASN A 114 9.20 17.89 -0.73
N ASP A 115 10.44 17.76 -0.25
CA ASP A 115 10.82 16.73 0.70
C ASP A 115 9.86 16.77 1.91
N GLY A 116 9.03 15.73 2.04
CA GLY A 116 8.06 15.60 3.13
C GLY A 116 6.58 15.77 2.76
N LEU A 117 6.23 16.07 1.50
CA LEU A 117 4.83 16.04 1.02
C LEU A 117 4.51 14.77 0.23
N TRP A 118 3.24 14.39 0.20
CA TRP A 118 2.76 13.27 -0.63
C TRP A 118 2.35 13.71 -2.02
N GLY A 119 2.78 12.91 -3.00
CA GLY A 119 2.21 12.92 -4.33
C GLY A 119 0.82 12.29 -4.36
N LEU A 120 -0.24 13.07 -4.13
CA LEU A 120 -1.60 12.53 -3.95
C LEU A 120 -2.09 11.66 -5.12
N ASP A 121 -1.72 12.00 -6.35
CA ASP A 121 -2.01 11.26 -7.58
C ASP A 121 -1.11 10.03 -7.81
N THR A 122 -0.01 9.90 -7.05
CA THR A 122 0.91 8.76 -7.16
C THR A 122 0.69 7.72 -6.06
N LEU A 123 0.02 8.07 -4.96
CA LEU A 123 -0.22 7.15 -3.84
C LEU A 123 -0.99 5.91 -4.30
N ALA A 124 -2.08 6.08 -5.05
CA ALA A 124 -2.90 4.98 -5.51
C ALA A 124 -2.14 3.99 -6.41
N PRO A 125 -1.51 4.40 -7.54
CA PRO A 125 -0.74 3.48 -8.37
C PRO A 125 0.49 2.92 -7.65
N HIS A 126 1.10 3.66 -6.72
CA HIS A 126 2.27 3.19 -5.99
C HIS A 126 1.93 2.04 -5.02
N PHE A 127 0.75 2.09 -4.37
CA PHE A 127 0.33 1.07 -3.40
C PHE A 127 -0.69 0.06 -3.95
N GLY A 128 -1.05 0.16 -5.23
CA GLY A 128 -2.05 -0.71 -5.86
C GLY A 128 -3.47 -0.43 -5.34
N TRP A 129 -3.77 0.80 -4.97
CA TRP A 129 -5.10 1.24 -4.57
C TRP A 129 -5.87 1.78 -5.76
N GLN A 130 -7.20 1.74 -5.69
CA GLN A 130 -8.02 2.59 -6.56
C GLN A 130 -8.17 3.97 -5.91
N GLU A 131 -8.50 4.98 -6.71
CA GLU A 131 -8.74 6.34 -6.22
C GLU A 131 -10.06 6.92 -6.70
N GLU A 132 -10.63 7.79 -5.86
CA GLU A 132 -11.80 8.60 -6.15
C GLU A 132 -11.56 10.00 -5.60
N HIS A 133 -12.13 11.02 -6.21
CA HIS A 133 -11.99 12.37 -5.70
C HIS A 133 -13.28 13.16 -5.87
N ARG A 134 -13.62 13.93 -4.85
CA ARG A 134 -14.76 14.85 -4.83
C ARG A 134 -14.26 16.25 -5.19
N ASP A 135 -14.95 16.91 -6.13
CA ASP A 135 -14.57 18.15 -6.89
C ASP A 135 -14.12 17.88 -8.35
N GLY A 136 -14.02 16.62 -8.78
CA GLY A 136 -13.81 16.24 -10.19
C GLY A 136 -12.47 16.69 -10.83
N ARG A 137 -11.57 17.32 -10.06
CA ARG A 137 -10.26 17.80 -10.53
C ARG A 137 -9.17 17.56 -9.49
N MET A 138 -8.53 16.40 -9.54
CA MET A 138 -7.36 16.05 -8.69
C MET A 138 -6.31 17.17 -8.59
N ASN A 139 -6.02 17.85 -9.71
CA ASN A 139 -5.05 18.97 -9.74
C ASN A 139 -5.39 20.10 -8.75
N HIS A 140 -6.67 20.38 -8.51
CA HIS A 140 -7.08 21.42 -7.57
C HIS A 140 -6.80 21.00 -6.13
N ILE A 141 -7.06 19.74 -5.79
CA ILE A 141 -6.76 19.18 -4.46
C ILE A 141 -5.25 19.17 -4.22
N ILE A 142 -4.45 18.73 -5.21
CA ILE A 142 -2.99 18.77 -5.15
C ILE A 142 -2.49 20.19 -4.89
N PHE A 143 -3.01 21.19 -5.61
CA PHE A 143 -2.62 22.59 -5.41
C PHE A 143 -2.85 23.05 -3.96
N HIS A 144 -4.03 22.78 -3.40
CA HIS A 144 -4.33 23.13 -2.00
C HIS A 144 -3.44 22.38 -1.00
N PHE A 145 -3.17 21.10 -1.25
CA PHE A 145 -2.34 20.26 -0.38
C PHE A 145 -0.88 20.73 -0.37
N VAL A 146 -0.30 20.95 -1.55
CA VAL A 146 1.07 21.48 -1.70
C VAL A 146 1.18 22.89 -1.09
N GLY A 147 0.13 23.70 -1.22
CA GLY A 147 0.02 25.01 -0.57
C GLY A 147 -0.13 24.98 0.96
N GLY A 148 -0.11 23.80 1.59
CA GLY A 148 -0.12 23.64 3.05
C GLY A 148 -1.50 23.82 3.69
N LYS A 149 -2.58 23.66 2.92
CA LYS A 149 -3.95 23.74 3.45
C LYS A 149 -4.15 22.67 4.54
N PRO A 150 -4.78 23.01 5.69
CA PRO A 150 -5.12 22.03 6.71
C PRO A 150 -5.78 20.79 6.11
N THR A 151 -5.17 19.65 6.37
CA THR A 151 -5.56 18.38 5.74
C THR A 151 -5.82 17.34 6.81
N VAL A 152 -6.97 16.69 6.71
CA VAL A 152 -7.35 15.57 7.55
C VAL A 152 -6.98 14.27 6.82
N LEU A 153 -6.27 13.37 7.51
CA LEU A 153 -6.10 11.99 7.06
C LEU A 153 -7.00 11.05 7.88
N LYS A 154 -7.98 10.42 7.22
CA LYS A 154 -8.79 9.35 7.81
C LYS A 154 -8.31 7.99 7.37
N LEU A 155 -8.00 7.12 8.33
CA LEU A 155 -7.61 5.74 8.06
C LEU A 155 -8.66 4.80 8.67
N ASP A 156 -9.46 4.17 7.82
CA ASP A 156 -10.47 3.17 8.25
C ASP A 156 -9.94 1.73 8.18
N VAL A 157 -8.67 1.58 7.83
CA VAL A 157 -7.94 0.32 7.81
C VAL A 157 -6.58 0.46 8.49
N ARG A 158 -6.03 -0.68 8.91
CA ARG A 158 -4.65 -0.79 9.41
C ARG A 158 -3.82 -1.66 8.48
N GLY A 159 -2.51 -1.65 8.72
CA GLY A 159 -1.58 -2.50 7.98
C GLY A 159 -1.48 -2.15 6.50
N GLY A 160 -0.56 -2.84 5.84
CA GLY A 160 -0.24 -2.62 4.43
C GLY A 160 0.73 -1.46 4.21
N ARG A 161 1.58 -1.63 3.19
CA ARG A 161 2.71 -0.73 2.91
C ARG A 161 2.30 0.75 2.77
N GLY A 162 1.11 1.02 2.23
CA GLY A 162 0.63 2.38 2.00
C GLY A 162 0.17 3.10 3.27
N VAL A 163 -0.61 2.43 4.13
CA VAL A 163 -1.03 3.00 5.41
C VAL A 163 0.17 3.26 6.31
N ASP A 164 1.10 2.31 6.38
CA ASP A 164 2.33 2.43 7.16
C ASP A 164 3.25 3.54 6.61
N TYR A 165 3.28 3.70 5.29
CA TYR A 165 3.98 4.80 4.64
C TYR A 165 3.39 6.15 5.05
N MET A 166 2.07 6.34 4.90
CA MET A 166 1.41 7.60 5.22
C MET A 166 1.52 7.94 6.72
N LYS A 167 1.41 6.96 7.63
CA LYS A 167 1.63 7.25 9.06
C LYS A 167 3.05 7.76 9.34
N ARG A 168 4.05 7.16 8.70
CA ARG A 168 5.47 7.48 8.93
C ARG A 168 5.90 8.79 8.29
N THR A 169 5.41 9.09 7.09
CA THR A 169 5.82 10.25 6.30
C THR A 169 4.77 11.38 6.35
N CYS A 170 3.91 11.37 7.37
CA CYS A 170 2.83 12.35 7.55
C CYS A 170 3.36 13.79 7.49
N PRO A 171 2.92 14.60 6.51
CA PRO A 171 3.30 16.00 6.42
C PRO A 171 2.84 16.78 7.65
N ALA A 172 3.57 17.84 8.01
CA ALA A 172 3.29 18.62 9.22
C ALA A 172 1.88 19.28 9.24
N HIS A 173 1.32 19.61 8.07
CA HIS A 173 -0.01 20.20 7.96
C HIS A 173 -1.13 19.15 7.85
N VAL A 174 -0.79 17.85 7.93
CA VAL A 174 -1.73 16.74 7.91
C VAL A 174 -1.95 16.26 9.34
N GLN A 175 -3.21 16.20 9.77
CA GLN A 175 -3.61 15.61 11.04
C GLN A 175 -4.35 14.31 10.76
N TYR A 176 -3.85 13.20 11.30
CA TYR A 176 -4.48 11.90 11.10
C TYR A 176 -5.42 11.54 12.28
N PHE A 177 -6.52 10.88 11.97
CA PHE A 177 -7.48 10.37 12.94
C PHE A 177 -7.81 8.91 12.63
N ASP A 178 -7.78 8.06 13.66
CA ASP A 178 -8.28 6.69 13.62
C ASP A 178 -9.78 6.60 13.97
N THR A 179 -10.33 7.63 14.62
CA THR A 179 -11.74 7.76 14.99
C THR A 179 -12.47 8.82 14.15
N GLU A 180 -13.69 9.21 14.55
CA GLU A 180 -14.50 10.20 13.83
C GLU A 180 -13.78 11.55 13.69
N VAL A 181 -13.90 12.14 12.49
CA VAL A 181 -13.29 13.43 12.17
C VAL A 181 -14.18 14.54 12.73
N GLN A 182 -13.70 15.24 13.77
CA GLN A 182 -14.29 16.47 14.28
C GLN A 182 -13.53 17.69 13.73
N GLN A 183 -13.63 17.97 12.42
CA GLN A 183 -12.94 19.10 11.80
C GLN A 183 -13.80 19.89 10.81
N ASP A 184 -13.31 21.09 10.52
CA ASP A 184 -13.84 22.07 9.57
C ASP A 184 -14.07 21.45 8.18
N PRO A 185 -15.30 21.48 7.64
CA PRO A 185 -15.61 21.06 6.27
C PRO A 185 -14.81 21.77 5.17
N ASP A 186 -14.20 22.92 5.48
CA ASP A 186 -13.32 23.64 4.56
C ASP A 186 -11.91 23.04 4.46
N SER A 187 -11.49 22.14 5.36
CA SER A 187 -10.23 21.40 5.27
C SER A 187 -10.21 20.43 4.07
N LEU A 188 -9.03 19.99 3.64
CA LEU A 188 -8.92 18.86 2.72
C LEU A 188 -9.10 17.55 3.46
N LEU A 189 -9.74 16.56 2.84
CA LEU A 189 -9.80 15.20 3.36
C LEU A 189 -9.05 14.22 2.46
N LEU A 190 -8.11 13.49 3.04
CA LEU A 190 -7.54 12.27 2.47
C LEU A 190 -8.08 11.08 3.26
N ALA A 191 -8.66 10.10 2.60
CA ALA A 191 -9.20 8.91 3.27
C ALA A 191 -8.62 7.63 2.65
N VAL A 192 -8.13 6.71 3.48
CA VAL A 192 -7.83 5.33 3.06
C VAL A 192 -8.88 4.43 3.70
N SER A 193 -9.85 4.00 2.91
CA SER A 193 -11.06 3.35 3.46
C SER A 193 -11.75 2.46 2.42
N PRO A 194 -12.14 1.23 2.78
CA PRO A 194 -13.02 0.40 1.97
C PRO A 194 -14.49 0.80 2.09
N PHE A 195 -14.81 1.78 2.95
CA PHE A 195 -16.19 2.11 3.30
C PHE A 195 -16.70 3.36 2.60
N TRP A 196 -18.01 3.35 2.29
CA TRP A 196 -18.76 4.58 2.05
C TRP A 196 -19.12 5.21 3.38
N ASN A 197 -18.38 6.25 3.79
CA ASN A 197 -18.62 6.89 5.08
C ASN A 197 -19.36 8.23 4.88
N PRO A 198 -20.54 8.45 5.50
CA PRO A 198 -21.27 9.71 5.43
C PRO A 198 -20.46 10.93 5.88
N THR A 199 -19.49 10.75 6.79
CA THR A 199 -18.58 11.80 7.24
C THR A 199 -17.73 12.34 6.10
N ILE A 200 -17.30 11.47 5.19
CA ILE A 200 -16.56 11.85 3.98
C ILE A 200 -17.41 12.77 3.10
N GLN A 201 -18.73 12.56 3.08
CA GLN A 201 -19.65 13.37 2.29
C GLN A 201 -19.80 14.82 2.81
N LYS A 202 -19.28 15.15 4.00
CA LYS A 202 -19.29 16.52 4.51
C LYS A 202 -18.16 17.38 3.93
N PHE A 203 -17.08 16.75 3.46
CA PHE A 203 -15.95 17.46 2.87
C PHE A 203 -16.23 17.81 1.41
N SER A 204 -16.04 19.08 1.07
CA SER A 204 -16.20 19.57 -0.31
C SER A 204 -15.04 19.14 -1.22
N LYS A 205 -13.85 18.92 -0.64
CA LYS A 205 -12.62 18.53 -1.32
C LYS A 205 -12.03 17.29 -0.66
N SER A 206 -12.07 16.17 -1.34
CA SER A 206 -11.54 14.92 -0.79
C SER A 206 -10.94 13.98 -1.83
N VAL A 207 -9.93 13.21 -1.39
CA VAL A 207 -9.39 12.07 -2.12
C VAL A 207 -9.62 10.81 -1.30
N LEU A 208 -10.23 9.81 -1.93
CA LEU A 208 -10.55 8.51 -1.35
C LEU A 208 -9.69 7.46 -2.02
N TYR A 209 -8.75 6.92 -1.25
CA TYR A 209 -7.96 5.77 -1.62
C TYR A 209 -8.66 4.49 -1.15
N ARG A 210 -8.83 3.56 -2.08
CA ARG A 210 -9.56 2.30 -1.90
C ARG A 210 -8.56 1.16 -1.91
N PRO A 211 -8.08 0.71 -0.74
CA PRO A 211 -7.17 -0.40 -0.65
C PRO A 211 -7.89 -1.71 -1.02
N PRO A 212 -7.25 -2.65 -1.74
CA PRO A 212 -7.85 -3.93 -2.09
C PRO A 212 -7.86 -4.86 -0.87
N VAL A 213 -8.91 -4.81 -0.06
CA VAL A 213 -9.02 -5.53 1.23
C VAL A 213 -10.36 -6.25 1.43
N LEU A 214 -11.27 -6.16 0.48
CA LEU A 214 -12.58 -6.83 0.52
C LEU A 214 -12.55 -8.08 -0.36
N HIS A 215 -13.13 -9.17 0.13
CA HIS A 215 -13.19 -10.45 -0.58
C HIS A 215 -14.66 -10.85 -0.76
N LEU A 216 -15.09 -10.92 -2.02
CA LEU A 216 -16.48 -11.13 -2.42
C LEU A 216 -16.74 -12.62 -2.63
N GLY A 217 -17.36 -13.28 -1.66
CA GLY A 217 -17.79 -14.67 -1.78
C GLY A 217 -19.07 -14.79 -2.60
N LEU A 218 -19.03 -15.53 -3.70
CA LEU A 218 -20.10 -15.67 -4.67
C LEU A 218 -20.59 -17.12 -4.76
N GLY A 219 -21.86 -17.32 -4.46
CA GLY A 219 -22.61 -18.53 -4.83
C GLY A 219 -23.63 -18.18 -5.91
N CYS A 220 -23.83 -19.06 -6.88
CA CYS A 220 -24.95 -18.93 -7.82
C CYS A 220 -25.51 -20.29 -8.23
N VAL A 221 -26.72 -20.31 -8.78
CA VAL A 221 -27.26 -21.47 -9.49
C VAL A 221 -26.49 -21.69 -10.80
N ARG A 222 -26.61 -22.88 -11.41
CA ARG A 222 -26.00 -23.15 -12.71
C ARG A 222 -26.68 -22.33 -13.81
N GLU A 223 -25.89 -21.95 -14.82
CA GLU A 223 -26.34 -21.14 -15.96
C GLU A 223 -26.94 -19.79 -15.50
N CYS A 224 -26.35 -19.21 -14.45
CA CYS A 224 -26.86 -17.99 -13.85
C CYS A 224 -26.73 -16.83 -14.86
N PRO A 225 -27.84 -16.14 -15.20
CA PRO A 225 -27.79 -15.04 -16.14
C PRO A 225 -27.01 -13.86 -15.55
N ALA A 226 -26.12 -13.25 -16.32
CA ALA A 226 -25.36 -12.10 -15.84
C ALA A 226 -26.23 -10.83 -15.71
N GLY A 227 -27.13 -10.58 -16.66
CA GLY A 227 -28.15 -9.52 -16.66
C GLY A 227 -27.73 -8.22 -15.95
N GLU A 228 -28.51 -7.83 -14.95
CA GLU A 228 -28.24 -6.67 -14.09
C GLU A 228 -27.49 -7.03 -12.80
N LEU A 229 -27.06 -8.30 -12.62
CA LEU A 229 -26.49 -8.76 -11.36
C LEU A 229 -25.23 -8.00 -10.93
N PRO A 230 -24.25 -7.65 -11.80
CA PRO A 230 -23.13 -6.81 -11.39
C PRO A 230 -23.54 -5.44 -10.85
N ARG A 231 -24.63 -4.87 -11.36
CA ARG A 231 -25.19 -3.62 -10.84
C ARG A 231 -25.84 -3.86 -9.47
N LYS A 232 -26.63 -4.93 -9.33
CA LYS A 232 -27.25 -5.30 -8.04
C LYS A 232 -26.21 -5.61 -6.96
N VAL A 233 -25.10 -6.26 -7.31
CA VAL A 233 -23.97 -6.47 -6.38
C VAL A 233 -23.39 -5.12 -5.94
N ARG A 234 -23.19 -4.16 -6.87
CA ARG A 234 -22.72 -2.81 -6.50
C ARG A 234 -23.70 -2.10 -5.57
N ASP A 235 -25.00 -2.17 -5.89
CA ASP A 235 -26.05 -1.54 -5.08
C ASP A 235 -26.08 -2.16 -3.67
N LEU A 236 -26.00 -3.49 -3.56
CA LEU A 236 -25.93 -4.22 -2.30
C LEU A 236 -24.69 -3.85 -1.47
N LEU A 237 -23.51 -3.75 -2.11
CA LEU A 237 -22.29 -3.29 -1.45
C LEU A 237 -22.48 -1.87 -0.90
N HIS A 238 -23.05 -0.98 -1.70
CA HIS A 238 -23.30 0.40 -1.31
C HIS A 238 -24.28 0.49 -0.12
N GLU A 239 -25.34 -0.32 -0.09
CA GLU A 239 -26.27 -0.44 1.04
C GLU A 239 -25.57 -0.84 2.34
N HIS A 240 -24.53 -1.68 2.25
CA HIS A 240 -23.70 -2.09 3.40
C HIS A 240 -22.52 -1.14 3.66
N ASN A 241 -22.50 0.04 3.03
CA ASN A 241 -21.42 1.01 3.11
C ASN A 241 -20.06 0.47 2.65
N LEU A 242 -20.02 -0.43 1.68
CA LEU A 242 -18.81 -1.03 1.11
C LEU A 242 -18.55 -0.52 -0.30
N SER A 243 -17.29 -0.22 -0.61
CA SER A 243 -16.87 0.22 -1.95
C SER A 243 -16.38 -0.96 -2.78
N GLU A 244 -16.97 -1.13 -3.96
CA GLU A 244 -16.56 -2.15 -4.94
C GLU A 244 -15.10 -1.98 -5.40
N LYS A 245 -14.58 -0.76 -5.32
CA LYS A 245 -13.18 -0.44 -5.64
C LYS A 245 -12.17 -1.01 -4.65
N SER A 246 -12.65 -1.50 -3.50
CA SER A 246 -11.82 -2.16 -2.49
C SER A 246 -11.89 -3.68 -2.57
N ILE A 247 -12.58 -4.25 -3.57
CA ILE A 247 -12.61 -5.68 -3.83
C ILE A 247 -11.22 -6.12 -4.32
N ALA A 248 -10.56 -6.95 -3.52
CA ALA A 248 -9.33 -7.65 -3.87
C ALA A 248 -9.63 -8.91 -4.69
N THR A 249 -10.61 -9.69 -4.25
CA THR A 249 -10.92 -11.00 -4.83
C THR A 249 -12.42 -11.22 -5.02
N ILE A 250 -12.74 -12.02 -6.03
CA ILE A 250 -14.04 -12.63 -6.23
C ILE A 250 -13.83 -14.13 -6.04
N ASP A 251 -14.50 -14.70 -5.05
CA ASP A 251 -14.28 -16.04 -4.55
C ASP A 251 -15.47 -16.93 -4.92
N THR A 252 -15.21 -18.09 -5.51
CA THR A 252 -16.25 -19.04 -5.91
C THR A 252 -15.73 -20.48 -5.81
N VAL A 253 -16.59 -21.46 -6.13
CA VAL A 253 -16.24 -22.89 -6.17
C VAL A 253 -15.96 -23.34 -7.61
N PRO A 254 -15.18 -24.42 -7.85
CA PRO A 254 -14.78 -24.86 -9.17
C PRO A 254 -15.95 -25.04 -10.14
N GLN A 255 -17.07 -25.59 -9.66
CA GLN A 255 -18.26 -25.88 -10.45
C GLN A 255 -19.01 -24.62 -10.91
N LYS A 256 -18.64 -23.44 -10.41
CA LYS A 256 -19.26 -22.15 -10.71
C LYS A 256 -18.28 -21.16 -11.34
N ALA A 257 -17.02 -21.54 -11.53
CA ALA A 257 -15.97 -20.62 -11.98
C ALA A 257 -16.15 -20.17 -13.45
N ASP A 258 -16.78 -20.99 -14.28
CA ASP A 258 -17.03 -20.72 -15.69
C ASP A 258 -18.37 -20.01 -15.99
N GLU A 259 -19.17 -19.76 -14.95
CA GLU A 259 -20.46 -19.09 -15.03
C GLU A 259 -20.37 -17.69 -15.65
N LEU A 260 -21.39 -17.32 -16.41
CA LEU A 260 -21.48 -16.01 -17.07
C LEU A 260 -21.47 -14.86 -16.05
N LEU A 261 -22.08 -15.08 -14.89
CA LEU A 261 -22.07 -14.12 -13.78
C LEU A 261 -20.64 -13.80 -13.31
N VAL A 262 -19.81 -14.82 -13.05
CA VAL A 262 -18.43 -14.64 -12.58
C VAL A 262 -17.64 -13.81 -13.59
N LYS A 263 -17.73 -14.18 -14.88
CA LYS A 263 -17.07 -13.44 -15.97
C LYS A 263 -17.53 -11.99 -16.03
N SER A 264 -18.83 -11.75 -15.85
CA SER A 264 -19.41 -10.41 -15.91
C SER A 264 -19.01 -9.55 -14.70
N LEU A 265 -18.86 -10.13 -13.52
CA LEU A 265 -18.33 -9.43 -12.35
C LEU A 265 -16.85 -9.08 -12.52
N LEU A 266 -16.03 -9.98 -13.08
CA LEU A 266 -14.63 -9.69 -13.40
C LEU A 266 -14.50 -8.58 -14.45
N MET A 267 -15.41 -8.51 -15.42
CA MET A 267 -15.47 -7.40 -16.37
C MET A 267 -15.91 -6.09 -15.70
N ALA A 268 -16.85 -6.15 -14.75
CA ALA A 268 -17.32 -4.99 -14.01
C ALA A 268 -16.30 -4.46 -12.98
N PHE A 269 -15.48 -5.36 -12.42
CA PHE A 269 -14.46 -5.10 -11.41
C PHE A 269 -13.09 -5.62 -11.88
N PRO A 270 -12.50 -5.01 -12.93
CA PRO A 270 -11.31 -5.55 -13.61
C PRO A 270 -10.03 -5.55 -12.76
N TRP A 271 -10.05 -4.89 -11.60
CA TRP A 271 -8.96 -4.90 -10.63
C TRP A 271 -9.00 -6.11 -9.67
N ALA A 272 -10.12 -6.81 -9.57
CA ALA A 272 -10.28 -7.95 -8.67
C ALA A 272 -9.72 -9.24 -9.28
N GLN A 273 -9.18 -10.11 -8.44
CA GLN A 273 -8.67 -11.43 -8.84
C GLN A 273 -9.73 -12.52 -8.59
N LEU A 274 -9.85 -13.48 -9.51
CA LEU A 274 -10.67 -14.67 -9.30
C LEU A 274 -9.93 -15.66 -8.41
N VAL A 275 -10.57 -16.10 -7.33
CA VAL A 275 -10.08 -17.17 -6.44
C VAL A 275 -11.09 -18.31 -6.44
N ILE A 276 -10.60 -19.53 -6.60
CA ILE A 276 -11.41 -20.74 -6.61
C ILE A 276 -11.05 -21.54 -5.36
N HIS A 277 -12.03 -21.80 -4.50
CA HIS A 277 -11.88 -22.59 -3.29
C HIS A 277 -12.21 -24.04 -3.60
N GLU A 278 -11.23 -24.94 -3.51
CA GLU A 278 -11.49 -26.39 -3.65
C GLU A 278 -12.37 -26.88 -2.50
N GLU A 279 -13.35 -27.74 -2.81
CA GLU A 279 -14.23 -28.35 -1.81
C GLU A 279 -13.45 -29.41 -1.02
N GLU A 280 -12.71 -29.04 0.03
CA GLU A 280 -12.28 -29.99 1.07
C GLU A 280 -12.14 -29.35 2.48
N GLU A 281 -12.89 -29.94 3.42
CA GLU A 281 -12.82 -29.93 4.90
C GLU A 281 -12.75 -28.58 5.65
N ASN A 282 -13.88 -27.85 5.71
CA ASN A 282 -14.44 -27.22 6.94
C ASN A 282 -15.47 -26.09 6.66
N ALA A 283 -15.72 -25.72 5.41
CA ALA A 283 -16.71 -24.71 5.05
C ALA A 283 -17.83 -25.31 4.18
N ALA A 284 -19.06 -25.33 4.69
CA ALA A 284 -20.23 -25.81 3.94
C ALA A 284 -20.68 -24.81 2.85
N CYS A 285 -20.15 -23.58 2.87
CA CYS A 285 -20.45 -22.55 1.89
C CYS A 285 -19.26 -21.60 1.65
N ILE A 286 -19.28 -20.91 0.49
CA ILE A 286 -18.23 -19.96 0.10
C ILE A 286 -18.05 -18.80 1.11
N SER A 287 -19.12 -18.42 1.82
CA SER A 287 -19.09 -17.38 2.85
C SER A 287 -18.20 -17.77 4.02
N GLU A 288 -18.33 -19.01 4.50
CA GLU A 288 -17.48 -19.56 5.56
C GLU A 288 -16.02 -19.71 5.09
N ALA A 289 -15.82 -20.17 3.85
CA ALA A 289 -14.48 -20.29 3.27
C ALA A 289 -13.77 -18.93 3.18
N CYS A 290 -14.47 -17.89 2.71
CA CYS A 290 -13.95 -16.52 2.69
C CYS A 290 -13.63 -16.02 4.11
N ALA A 291 -14.54 -16.25 5.06
CA ALA A 291 -14.35 -15.80 6.44
C ALA A 291 -13.13 -16.47 7.11
N ALA A 292 -12.98 -17.78 6.89
CA ALA A 292 -11.87 -18.58 7.38
C ALA A 292 -10.54 -18.19 6.69
N THR A 293 -10.58 -17.89 5.39
CA THR A 293 -9.37 -17.55 4.63
C THR A 293 -8.88 -16.14 4.96
N TYR A 294 -9.75 -15.14 4.87
CA TYR A 294 -9.31 -13.75 4.85
C TYR A 294 -9.52 -13.01 6.16
N GLY A 295 -10.66 -13.23 6.82
CA GLY A 295 -11.07 -12.46 8.00
C GLY A 295 -12.59 -12.38 8.13
N PRO A 296 -13.13 -11.72 9.15
CA PRO A 296 -14.55 -11.81 9.46
C PRO A 296 -15.42 -11.17 8.37
N LEU A 297 -16.68 -11.60 8.34
CA LEU A 297 -17.70 -11.09 7.43
C LEU A 297 -18.09 -9.67 7.81
N LEU A 298 -18.02 -8.76 6.84
CA LEU A 298 -18.65 -7.44 6.91
C LEU A 298 -20.09 -7.48 6.40
N MET A 299 -20.38 -8.43 5.52
CA MET A 299 -21.71 -8.71 5.00
C MET A 299 -21.91 -10.22 5.01
N GLU A 300 -22.83 -10.66 5.87
CA GLU A 300 -23.35 -12.03 5.87
C GLU A 300 -23.97 -12.36 4.51
N LYS A 301 -24.11 -13.65 4.24
CA LYS A 301 -24.74 -14.18 3.03
C LYS A 301 -26.09 -13.48 2.74
N LYS A 302 -26.19 -12.85 1.57
CA LYS A 302 -27.40 -12.21 1.03
C LYS A 302 -27.78 -12.83 -0.30
N GLU A 303 -29.05 -13.15 -0.45
CA GLU A 303 -29.62 -13.67 -1.69
C GLU A 303 -29.99 -12.52 -2.64
N LEU A 304 -29.73 -12.72 -3.93
CA LEU A 304 -30.02 -11.81 -5.03
C LEU A 304 -30.80 -12.58 -6.10
N ASP A 305 -32.04 -12.15 -6.32
CA ASP A 305 -32.97 -12.67 -7.33
C ASP A 305 -33.16 -14.20 -7.31
N ASP A 306 -33.00 -14.86 -6.16
CA ASP A 306 -33.10 -16.32 -5.97
C ASP A 306 -32.13 -17.16 -6.84
N VAL A 307 -31.14 -16.50 -7.46
CA VAL A 307 -30.17 -17.13 -8.39
C VAL A 307 -28.73 -16.97 -7.92
N CYS A 308 -28.47 -16.01 -7.03
CA CYS A 308 -27.14 -15.67 -6.57
C CYS A 308 -27.13 -15.35 -5.08
N GLU A 309 -26.04 -15.69 -4.42
CA GLU A 309 -25.77 -15.43 -3.01
C GLU A 309 -24.42 -14.73 -2.91
N VAL A 310 -24.37 -13.64 -2.16
CA VAL A 310 -23.19 -12.79 -2.03
C VAL A 310 -22.86 -12.59 -0.57
N SER A 311 -21.59 -12.67 -0.24
CA SER A 311 -21.02 -12.36 1.07
C SER A 311 -19.76 -11.52 0.90
N VAL A 312 -19.39 -10.74 1.92
CA VAL A 312 -18.14 -9.97 1.89
C VAL A 312 -17.39 -10.15 3.20
N SER A 313 -16.14 -10.57 3.09
CA SER A 313 -15.17 -10.55 4.19
C SER A 313 -14.13 -9.44 3.98
N ILE A 314 -13.44 -9.06 5.05
CA ILE A 314 -12.32 -8.12 5.02
C ILE A 314 -11.03 -8.81 5.47
N SER A 315 -9.91 -8.48 4.83
CA SER A 315 -8.60 -9.02 5.22
C SER A 315 -8.31 -8.71 6.69
N ARG A 316 -7.88 -9.72 7.46
CA ARG A 316 -7.54 -9.60 8.90
C ARG A 316 -6.55 -8.48 9.17
N GLU A 317 -5.58 -8.27 8.28
CA GLU A 317 -4.55 -7.26 8.42
C GLU A 317 -5.10 -5.85 8.27
N ALA A 318 -6.17 -5.70 7.47
CA ALA A 318 -6.83 -4.42 7.20
C ALA A 318 -7.70 -3.94 8.35
N GLN A 319 -8.13 -4.83 9.25
CA GLN A 319 -9.12 -4.46 10.26
C GLN A 319 -8.57 -3.51 11.33
N LEU A 320 -9.40 -2.51 11.67
CA LEU A 320 -9.21 -1.71 12.87
C LEU A 320 -9.43 -2.59 14.12
N GLY A 321 -8.59 -2.40 15.13
CA GLY A 321 -8.62 -3.18 16.37
C GLY A 321 -7.21 -3.41 16.90
N GLY A 322 -7.14 -4.02 18.09
CA GLY A 322 -5.86 -4.37 18.68
C GLY A 322 -5.06 -5.30 17.78
N HIS A 323 -3.74 -5.28 17.95
CA HIS A 323 -2.84 -6.20 17.26
C HIS A 323 -1.67 -6.52 18.17
N VAL A 324 -1.21 -7.76 18.14
CA VAL A 324 0.01 -8.20 18.84
C VAL A 324 1.09 -8.51 17.81
N GLU A 325 2.21 -7.81 17.83
CA GLU A 325 3.38 -8.17 17.03
C GLU A 325 4.41 -8.87 17.92
N TYR A 326 4.72 -10.13 17.61
CA TYR A 326 5.91 -10.79 18.14
C TYR A 326 7.12 -10.32 17.38
N VAL A 327 8.06 -9.67 18.06
CA VAL A 327 9.26 -9.11 17.43
C VAL A 327 10.48 -9.86 17.95
N GLY A 328 11.28 -10.39 17.04
CA GLY A 328 12.59 -10.94 17.37
C GLY A 328 13.60 -9.84 17.67
N GLY A 329 14.11 -9.80 18.90
CA GLY A 329 15.09 -8.82 19.37
C GLY A 329 16.52 -9.06 18.86
N GLY A 330 16.77 -10.18 18.18
CA GLY A 330 18.10 -10.54 17.68
C GLY A 330 19.00 -11.19 18.74
N ALA A 331 20.28 -11.35 18.39
CA ALA A 331 21.23 -12.20 19.12
C ALA A 331 22.07 -11.52 20.20
N GLY A 332 21.86 -10.23 20.47
CA GLY A 332 22.57 -9.55 21.55
C GLY A 332 22.91 -8.08 21.31
N ASP A 333 22.74 -7.59 20.09
CA ASP A 333 22.97 -6.18 19.74
C ASP A 333 21.64 -5.53 19.31
N PRO A 334 21.20 -4.43 19.96
CA PRO A 334 19.98 -3.72 19.55
C PRO A 334 19.97 -3.24 18.10
N ASP A 335 21.14 -3.07 17.47
CA ASP A 335 21.25 -2.64 16.07
C ASP A 335 20.98 -3.78 15.07
N LEU A 336 20.91 -5.03 15.55
CA LEU A 336 20.55 -6.21 14.75
C LEU A 336 19.04 -6.48 14.71
N VAL A 337 18.22 -5.68 15.41
CA VAL A 337 16.77 -5.75 15.23
C VAL A 337 16.43 -5.42 13.77
N THR A 338 15.49 -6.17 13.20
CA THR A 338 15.07 -5.88 11.83
C THR A 338 14.46 -4.48 11.73
N VAL A 339 14.59 -3.83 10.58
CA VAL A 339 13.95 -2.54 10.31
C VAL A 339 12.44 -2.61 10.56
N ARG A 340 11.82 -3.78 10.30
CA ARG A 340 10.42 -4.05 10.61
C ARG A 340 10.17 -4.09 12.12
N GLY A 341 11.00 -4.81 12.89
CA GLY A 341 10.89 -4.89 14.35
C GLY A 341 11.01 -3.54 15.03
N MET A 342 12.01 -2.75 14.65
CA MET A 342 12.18 -1.36 15.13
C MET A 342 10.93 -0.51 14.86
N ARG A 343 10.31 -0.64 13.68
CA ARG A 343 9.08 0.10 13.36
C ARG A 343 7.90 -0.26 14.26
N PHE A 344 7.75 -1.53 14.61
CA PHE A 344 6.71 -1.94 15.55
C PHE A 344 6.97 -1.42 16.96
N LEU A 345 8.22 -1.46 17.43
CA LEU A 345 8.62 -0.85 18.71
C LEU A 345 8.29 0.65 18.76
N GLN A 346 8.56 1.39 17.68
CA GLN A 346 8.23 2.81 17.56
C GLN A 346 6.74 3.13 17.55
N GLN A 347 5.88 2.17 17.20
CA GLN A 347 4.43 2.37 17.09
C GLN A 347 3.66 1.81 18.29
N ALA A 348 4.28 0.94 19.08
CA ALA A 348 3.67 0.21 20.18
C ALA A 348 3.05 1.14 21.24
N ASP A 349 1.87 0.77 21.73
CA ASP A 349 1.24 1.33 22.92
C ASP A 349 1.62 0.52 24.18
N LEU A 350 1.93 -0.76 24.00
CA LEU A 350 2.47 -1.66 25.02
C LEU A 350 3.67 -2.42 24.46
N ILE A 351 4.80 -2.46 25.18
CA ILE A 351 5.93 -3.36 24.91
C ILE A 351 6.11 -4.30 26.10
N LEU A 352 5.98 -5.59 25.84
CA LEU A 352 6.31 -6.67 26.77
C LEU A 352 7.63 -7.30 26.35
N TYR A 353 8.67 -7.18 27.18
CA TYR A 353 10.02 -7.62 26.85
C TYR A 353 10.60 -8.57 27.92
N PRO A 354 11.49 -9.52 27.57
CA PRO A 354 12.22 -10.32 28.55
C PRO A 354 13.23 -9.44 29.30
N SER A 355 13.50 -9.71 30.59
CA SER A 355 14.38 -8.85 31.41
C SER A 355 15.87 -9.08 31.13
N ASP A 356 16.28 -8.90 29.88
CA ASP A 356 17.70 -8.84 29.49
C ASP A 356 18.07 -7.44 28.99
N ALA A 357 19.36 -7.10 29.08
CA ALA A 357 19.86 -5.76 28.78
C ALA A 357 19.67 -5.34 27.30
N VAL A 358 19.55 -6.29 26.38
CA VAL A 358 19.41 -6.02 24.94
C VAL A 358 17.97 -5.68 24.65
N SER A 359 17.05 -6.51 25.15
CA SER A 359 15.62 -6.29 25.07
C SER A 359 15.21 -4.99 25.77
N GLU A 360 15.79 -4.68 26.93
CA GLU A 360 15.59 -3.39 27.60
C GLU A 360 15.97 -2.21 26.70
N ARG A 361 17.16 -2.24 26.10
CA ARG A 361 17.62 -1.18 25.19
C ARG A 361 16.74 -1.02 23.96
N LEU A 362 16.22 -2.11 23.41
CA LEU A 362 15.27 -2.06 22.28
C LEU A 362 13.97 -1.33 22.65
N THR A 363 13.57 -1.32 23.93
CA THR A 363 12.40 -0.56 24.36
C THR A 363 12.60 0.95 24.26
N HIS A 364 13.83 1.46 24.15
CA HIS A 364 14.08 2.89 23.95
C HIS A 364 13.60 3.42 22.59
N TYR A 365 13.27 2.53 21.66
CA TYR A 365 12.58 2.91 20.42
C TYR A 365 11.11 3.29 20.65
N ALA A 366 10.54 3.02 21.82
CA ALA A 366 9.14 3.27 22.12
C ALA A 366 8.74 4.75 21.93
N LYS A 367 7.53 4.97 21.39
CA LYS A 367 6.95 6.32 21.36
C LYS A 367 6.63 6.83 22.76
N LYS A 368 6.54 8.16 22.88
CA LYS A 368 6.03 8.82 24.09
C LYS A 368 4.64 8.29 24.44
N GLY A 369 4.45 7.90 25.70
CA GLY A 369 3.18 7.35 26.20
C GLY A 369 3.03 5.83 26.03
N CYS A 370 3.99 5.16 25.40
CA CYS A 370 4.05 3.70 25.39
C CYS A 370 4.26 3.17 26.81
N THR A 371 3.50 2.14 27.18
CA THR A 371 3.73 1.40 28.43
C THR A 371 4.74 0.29 28.17
N VAL A 372 5.82 0.26 28.93
CA VAL A 372 6.88 -0.75 28.80
C VAL A 372 6.92 -1.60 30.07
N ARG A 373 6.90 -2.94 29.92
CA ARG A 373 6.89 -3.87 31.06
C ARG A 373 7.78 -5.07 30.79
N ALA A 374 8.64 -5.40 31.76
CA ALA A 374 9.37 -6.65 31.78
C ALA A 374 8.41 -7.82 32.02
N ALA A 375 8.58 -8.90 31.28
CA ALA A 375 7.65 -10.03 31.22
C ALA A 375 8.16 -11.30 31.95
N GLU A 376 9.40 -11.30 32.44
CA GLU A 376 10.07 -12.49 33.00
C GLU A 376 9.35 -13.08 34.23
N ASN A 377 8.82 -12.22 35.10
CA ASN A 377 8.11 -12.66 36.31
C ASN A 377 6.61 -12.87 36.11
N MET A 378 6.09 -12.70 34.88
CA MET A 378 4.68 -12.87 34.58
C MET A 378 4.44 -14.28 34.06
N LYS A 379 3.38 -14.95 34.52
CA LYS A 379 2.93 -16.21 33.92
C LYS A 379 2.33 -15.97 32.52
N PRO A 380 2.30 -16.97 31.63
CA PRO A 380 1.71 -16.82 30.29
C PRO A 380 0.30 -16.21 30.30
N GLN A 381 -0.55 -16.63 31.25
CA GLN A 381 -1.92 -16.09 31.38
C GLN A 381 -1.95 -14.62 31.83
N GLU A 382 -1.01 -14.19 32.68
CA GLU A 382 -0.92 -12.79 33.14
C GLU A 382 -0.44 -11.89 32.00
N ARG A 383 0.53 -12.37 31.20
CA ARG A 383 0.98 -11.67 29.98
C ARG A 383 -0.17 -11.53 28.99
N LEU A 384 -0.90 -12.62 28.73
CA LEU A 384 -2.08 -12.60 27.86
C LEU A 384 -3.13 -11.59 28.33
N GLN A 385 -3.48 -11.58 29.63
CA GLN A 385 -4.46 -10.63 30.17
C GLN A 385 -4.05 -9.18 29.96
N LEU A 386 -2.77 -8.86 30.16
CA LEU A 386 -2.26 -7.52 29.93
C LEU A 386 -2.27 -7.16 28.44
N MET A 387 -1.85 -8.08 27.55
CA MET A 387 -1.97 -7.87 26.10
C MET A 387 -3.43 -7.65 25.68
N GLN A 388 -4.37 -8.40 26.25
CA GLN A 388 -5.80 -8.27 26.00
C GLN A 388 -6.37 -6.91 26.38
N GLU A 389 -5.94 -6.34 27.50
CA GLU A 389 -6.41 -5.01 27.95
C GLU A 389 -6.14 -3.94 26.88
N TYR A 390 -4.93 -3.93 26.34
CA TYR A 390 -4.53 -3.00 25.28
C TYR A 390 -5.18 -3.37 23.95
N TYR A 391 -5.21 -4.66 23.62
CA TYR A 391 -5.80 -5.16 22.39
C TYR A 391 -7.29 -4.78 22.26
N LYS A 392 -8.08 -4.96 23.32
CA LYS A 392 -9.52 -4.63 23.35
C LYS A 392 -9.80 -3.13 23.18
N ARG A 393 -8.84 -2.28 23.54
CA ARG A 393 -8.89 -0.82 23.32
C ARG A 393 -8.48 -0.41 21.90
N GLY A 394 -8.17 -1.38 21.03
CA GLY A 394 -7.71 -1.09 19.68
C GLY A 394 -6.24 -0.71 19.61
N LEU A 395 -5.42 -1.01 20.61
CA LEU A 395 -4.03 -0.56 20.70
C LEU A 395 -3.02 -1.57 20.14
N GLN A 396 -1.83 -1.07 19.80
CA GLN A 396 -0.73 -1.88 19.27
C GLN A 396 0.12 -2.44 20.41
N VAL A 397 0.25 -3.76 20.46
CA VAL A 397 1.04 -4.49 21.45
C VAL A 397 2.25 -5.10 20.76
N VAL A 398 3.44 -4.91 21.33
CA VAL A 398 4.64 -5.62 20.90
C VAL A 398 5.05 -6.60 22.00
N ARG A 399 5.16 -7.87 21.64
CA ARG A 399 5.78 -8.91 22.46
C ARG A 399 7.19 -9.16 21.94
N LEU A 400 8.16 -8.51 22.56
CA LEU A 400 9.57 -8.71 22.23
C LEU A 400 10.03 -10.05 22.80
N VAL A 401 10.77 -10.81 22.01
CA VAL A 401 11.39 -12.08 22.41
C VAL A 401 12.83 -12.12 21.92
N VAL A 402 13.70 -12.86 22.60
CA VAL A 402 15.11 -13.00 22.19
C VAL A 402 15.19 -13.87 20.93
N GLY A 403 16.06 -13.51 19.98
CA GLY A 403 16.28 -14.30 18.76
C GLY A 403 15.06 -14.32 17.81
N GLU A 404 14.71 -15.51 17.31
CA GLU A 404 13.61 -15.74 16.37
C GLU A 404 12.32 -16.16 17.10
N PRO A 405 11.19 -15.42 16.96
CA PRO A 405 10.00 -15.70 17.75
C PRO A 405 9.38 -17.08 17.53
N THR A 406 9.38 -17.58 16.29
CA THR A 406 8.77 -18.89 15.97
C THR A 406 9.47 -20.07 16.65
N GLN A 407 10.72 -19.89 17.08
CA GLN A 407 11.50 -20.89 17.81
C GLN A 407 11.50 -20.68 19.32
N SER A 408 10.95 -19.55 19.80
CA SER A 408 10.92 -19.23 21.22
C SER A 408 9.86 -20.06 21.96
N SER A 409 10.23 -20.52 23.16
CA SER A 409 9.32 -21.26 24.05
C SER A 409 8.11 -20.41 24.47
N GLU A 410 8.31 -19.10 24.58
CA GLU A 410 7.33 -18.12 24.98
C GLU A 410 6.22 -17.99 23.93
N PHE A 411 6.60 -17.89 22.66
CA PHE A 411 5.63 -17.84 21.57
C PHE A 411 4.82 -19.15 21.50
N GLN A 412 5.48 -20.30 21.57
CA GLN A 412 4.80 -21.61 21.51
C GLN A 412 3.78 -21.81 22.65
N GLN A 413 4.01 -21.22 23.83
CA GLN A 413 3.07 -21.27 24.96
C GLN A 413 1.92 -20.26 24.84
N GLU A 414 2.18 -19.09 24.25
CA GLU A 414 1.20 -18.00 24.16
C GLU A 414 0.31 -18.10 22.93
N GLN A 415 0.82 -18.65 21.83
CA GLN A 415 0.10 -18.77 20.55
C GLN A 415 -1.27 -19.45 20.69
N PRO A 416 -1.41 -20.63 21.34
CA PRO A 416 -2.73 -21.27 21.48
C PRO A 416 -3.70 -20.45 22.33
N LEU A 417 -3.18 -19.62 23.24
CA LEU A 417 -4.00 -18.75 24.09
C LEU A 417 -4.52 -17.56 23.29
N LEU A 418 -3.69 -16.98 22.42
CA LEU A 418 -4.10 -15.91 21.51
C LEU A 418 -5.15 -16.40 20.52
N ASP A 419 -4.94 -17.59 19.94
CA ASP A 419 -5.87 -18.21 19.00
C ASP A 419 -7.24 -18.45 19.66
N LYS A 420 -7.25 -19.00 20.89
CA LYS A 420 -8.47 -19.24 21.68
C LYS A 420 -9.27 -17.96 21.93
N GLU A 421 -8.58 -16.85 22.14
CA GLU A 421 -9.17 -15.54 22.43
C GLU A 421 -9.44 -14.71 21.16
N ASN A 422 -9.20 -15.31 19.99
CA ASN A 422 -9.34 -14.69 18.67
C ASN A 422 -8.57 -13.36 18.57
N MET A 423 -7.39 -13.31 19.19
CA MET A 423 -6.50 -12.16 19.16
C MET A 423 -5.61 -12.24 17.91
N ARG A 424 -5.63 -11.19 17.09
CA ARG A 424 -4.76 -11.09 15.92
C ARG A 424 -3.32 -10.85 16.33
N TYR A 425 -2.41 -11.63 15.74
CA TYR A 425 -0.98 -11.44 15.89
C TYR A 425 -0.21 -11.72 14.60
N HIS A 426 0.99 -11.16 14.50
CA HIS A 426 1.99 -11.56 13.51
C HIS A 426 3.34 -11.78 14.17
N VAL A 427 4.20 -12.49 13.44
CA VAL A 427 5.62 -12.65 13.77
C VAL A 427 6.45 -11.80 12.83
N THR A 428 7.24 -10.89 13.41
CA THR A 428 8.36 -10.23 12.74
C THR A 428 9.63 -11.02 13.08
N PRO A 429 10.27 -11.64 12.07
CA PRO A 429 11.47 -12.44 12.28
C PRO A 429 12.62 -11.65 12.93
N GLY A 430 13.46 -12.37 13.66
CA GLY A 430 14.67 -11.87 14.29
C GLY A 430 15.94 -12.57 13.80
N VAL A 431 17.10 -12.01 14.13
CA VAL A 431 18.37 -12.70 13.89
C VAL A 431 18.55 -13.78 14.95
N GLU A 432 18.66 -15.03 14.52
CA GLU A 432 18.87 -16.18 15.41
C GLU A 432 20.16 -16.08 16.22
N VAL A 433 20.11 -16.63 17.43
CA VAL A 433 21.27 -16.82 18.30
C VAL A 433 21.71 -18.27 18.13
N ASN A 434 22.64 -18.53 17.21
CA ASN A 434 23.28 -19.85 17.18
C ASN A 434 24.28 -19.90 18.34
N SER A 435 23.89 -20.61 19.41
CA SER A 435 24.76 -20.96 20.54
C SER A 435 25.77 -22.03 20.18
#